data_AF-A0A4Y7KJS4-F1
#
_entry.id   AF-A0A4Y7KJS4-F1
#
_cell.length_a   1.000
_cell.length_b   1.000
_cell.length_c   1.000
_cell.angle_alpha   90.00
_cell.angle_beta   90.00
_cell.angle_gamma   90.00
#
_symmetry.space_group_name_H-M   'P 1'
#
loop_
_entity.id
_entity.type
_entity.pdbx_description
1 polymer ?
#
loop_
_entity_poly.entity_id
_entity_poly.type
_entity_poly.pdbx_seq_one_letter_code
_entity_poly.pdbx_strand_id
1 'polypeptide(L)' 'MVGDSLKDDIACGSRAGAFTCLLDETGRYTPADFAAVDHKPDFKVSSLDEVYTLLDTNFELSP' A
#
# COMPACT_ATOMS: atom_id res chain seq x y z
N MET A 1 1.93 -6.89 -1.22
CA MET A 1 2.92 -6.29 -0.30
C MET A 1 2.18 -5.26 0.53
N VAL A 2 2.20 -5.41 1.86
CA VAL A 2 1.70 -4.40 2.80
C VAL A 2 2.92 -3.87 3.55
N GLY A 3 3.09 -2.56 3.63
CA GLY A 3 4.22 -1.95 4.34
C GLY A 3 4.00 -0.46 4.58
N ASP A 4 4.83 0.13 5.44
CA ASP A 4 4.71 1.52 5.90
C ASP A 4 5.71 2.46 5.20
N SER A 5 6.69 1.92 4.46
CA SER A 5 7.66 2.69 3.68
C SER A 5 7.25 2.85 2.23
N LEU A 6 6.96 4.10 1.81
CA LEU A 6 6.67 4.44 0.42
C LEU A 6 7.86 4.16 -0.52
N LYS A 7 9.09 4.30 -0.03
CA LYS A 7 10.31 4.17 -0.87
C LYS A 7 10.90 2.77 -0.86
N ASP A 8 10.60 1.97 0.16
CA ASP A 8 11.12 0.62 0.29
C ASP A 8 10.03 -0.40 -0.03
N ASP A 9 9.01 -0.54 0.81
CA ASP A 9 8.00 -1.59 0.69
C ASP A 9 7.17 -1.46 -0.59
N ILE A 10 6.67 -0.25 -0.85
CA ILE A 10 5.85 0.01 -2.03
C ILE A 10 6.68 -0.08 -3.30
N ALA A 11 7.87 0.51 -3.33
CA ALA A 11 8.73 0.46 -4.50
C ALA A 11 9.20 -0.97 -4.82
N CYS A 12 9.61 -1.76 -3.82
CA CYS A 12 10.05 -3.12 -4.05
C CYS A 12 8.88 -4.04 -4.45
N GLY A 13 7.74 -3.93 -3.78
CA GLY A 13 6.54 -4.70 -4.10
C GLY A 13 6.02 -4.42 -5.51
N SER A 14 5.96 -3.14 -5.89
CA SER A 14 5.53 -2.71 -7.22
C SER A 14 6.48 -3.24 -8.30
N ARG A 15 7.80 -3.14 -8.10
CA ARG A 15 8.80 -3.66 -9.05
C ARG A 15 8.75 -5.18 -9.20
N ALA A 16 8.35 -5.90 -8.15
CA ALA A 16 8.15 -7.34 -8.20
C ALA A 16 6.81 -7.75 -8.87
N GLY A 17 5.98 -6.79 -9.29
CA GLY A 17 4.67 -7.04 -9.91
C GLY A 17 3.59 -7.43 -8.92
N ALA A 18 3.76 -7.15 -7.62
CA ALA A 18 2.74 -7.40 -6.62
C ALA A 18 1.79 -6.20 -6.47
N PHE A 19 0.54 -6.46 -6.07
CA PHE A 19 -0.31 -5.41 -5.49
C PHE A 19 0.34 -4.85 -4.22
N THR A 20 0.29 -3.55 -4.05
CA THR A 20 0.93 -2.81 -2.97
C THR A 20 -0.08 -2.03 -2.15
N CYS A 21 0.04 -2.11 -0.83
CA CYS A 21 -0.81 -1.40 0.12
C CYS A 21 0.08 -0.65 1.11
N LEU A 22 -0.04 0.67 1.14
CA LEU A 22 0.67 1.53 2.09
C LEU A 22 -0.14 1.63 3.38
N LEU A 23 0.46 1.18 4.49
CA LEU A 23 -0.04 1.39 5.84
C LEU A 23 0.50 2.72 6.37
N ASP A 24 -0.36 3.72 6.47
CA ASP A 24 0.00 5.06 6.93
C ASP A 24 -0.83 5.47 8.16
N GLU A 25 -0.47 4.90 9.31
CA GLU A 25 -1.20 5.06 10.57
C GLU A 25 -1.24 6.51 11.09
N THR A 26 -0.24 7.31 10.72
CA THR A 26 -0.06 8.67 11.24
C THR A 26 -0.38 9.76 10.22
N GLY A 27 -0.71 9.39 8.98
CA GLY A 27 -0.85 10.36 7.90
C GLY A 27 0.49 11.01 7.53
N ARG A 28 1.59 10.27 7.63
CA ARG A 28 2.98 10.71 7.41
C ARG A 28 3.19 11.27 6.01
N TYR A 29 2.47 10.76 5.01
CA TYR A 29 2.73 11.08 3.61
C TYR A 29 1.75 12.11 3.04
N THR A 30 2.30 13.14 2.42
CA THR A 30 1.56 14.21 1.75
C THR A 30 1.41 13.92 0.25
N PRO A 31 0.51 14.62 -0.46
CA PRO A 31 0.40 14.49 -1.92
C PRO A 31 1.72 14.75 -2.68
N ALA A 32 2.60 15.61 -2.15
CA ALA A 32 3.90 15.88 -2.74
C ALA A 32 4.83 14.66 -2.65
N ASP A 33 4.77 13.90 -1.56
CA ASP A 33 5.56 12.68 -1.39
C ASP A 33 5.18 11.61 -2.42
N PHE A 34 3.88 11.45 -2.69
CA PHE A 34 3.37 10.54 -3.73
C PHE A 34 3.67 11.02 -5.15
N ALA A 35 3.82 12.33 -5.37
CA ALA A 35 4.21 12.88 -6.67
C ALA A 35 5.72 12.71 -6.94
N ALA A 36 6.53 12.57 -5.89
CA ALA A 36 7.98 12.45 -5.97
C ALA A 36 8.48 11.01 -6.17
N VAL A 37 7.59 10.01 -6.25
CA VAL A 37 7.94 8.60 -6.45
C VAL A 37 7.36 8.05 -7.74
N ASP A 38 8.14 7.22 -8.43
CA ASP A 38 7.72 6.57 -9.68
C ASP A 38 6.72 5.42 -9.43
N HIS A 39 6.84 4.75 -8.29
CA HIS A 39 5.97 3.65 -7.88
C HIS A 39 5.00 4.13 -6.81
N LYS A 40 3.71 4.11 -7.13
CA LYS A 40 2.63 4.49 -6.23
C LYS A 40 1.96 3.25 -5.66
N PRO A 41 1.47 3.32 -4.41
CA PRO A 41 0.72 2.21 -3.85
C PRO A 41 -0.62 2.07 -4.58
N ASP A 42 -1.06 0.83 -4.79
CA ASP A 42 -2.39 0.54 -5.34
C ASP A 42 -3.48 0.91 -4.32
N PHE A 43 -3.16 0.73 -3.04
CA PHE A 43 -4.05 1.02 -1.92
C PHE A 43 -3.33 1.76 -0.79
N LYS A 44 -4.08 2.57 -0.04
CA LYS A 44 -3.60 3.22 1.19
C LYS A 44 -4.63 2.97 2.29
N VAL A 45 -4.16 2.59 3.47
CA VAL A 45 -4.98 2.36 4.67
C VAL A 45 -4.38 3.06 5.89
N SER A 46 -5.22 3.37 6.87
CA SER A 46 -4.79 3.95 8.15
C SER A 46 -4.51 2.92 9.23
N SER A 47 -4.85 1.65 9.02
CA SER A 47 -4.68 0.60 10.02
C SER A 47 -4.61 -0.79 9.38
N LEU A 48 -4.16 -1.78 10.16
CA LEU A 48 -4.11 -3.17 9.70
C LEU A 48 -5.50 -3.82 9.59
N ASP A 49 -6.49 -3.36 10.38
CA ASP A 49 -7.85 -3.89 10.27
C ASP A 49 -8.53 -3.50 8.95
N GLU A 50 -8.24 -2.30 8.42
CA GLU A 50 -8.71 -1.86 7.11
C GLU A 50 -8.19 -2.76 5.97
N VAL A 51 -7.01 -3.39 6.13
CA VAL A 51 -6.47 -4.35 5.16
C VAL A 51 -7.40 -5.54 5.00
N TYR A 52 -8.04 -6.02 6.08
CA TYR A 52 -8.96 -7.15 5.99
C TYR A 52 -10.18 -6.81 5.12
N THR A 53 -10.79 -5.65 5.35
CA THR A 53 -11.91 -5.14 4.55
C THR A 53 -11.51 -4.97 3.08
N LEU A 54 -10.28 -4.48 2.84
CA LEU A 54 -9.74 -4.30 1.52
C LEU A 54 -9.59 -5.62 0.77
N LEU A 55 -9.03 -6.64 1.44
CA LEU A 55 -8.86 -7.98 0.88
C LEU A 55 -10.21 -8.59 0.52
N ASP A 56 -11.19 -8.55 1.43
CA ASP A 56 -12.53 -9.09 1.20
C ASP A 56 -13.28 -8.39 0.06
N THR A 57 -13.09 -7.07 -0.09
CA THR A 57 -13.81 -6.27 -1.09
C THR A 57 -13.20 -6.36 -2.50
N ASN A 58 -11.86 -6.48 -2.60
CA ASN A 58 -11.15 -6.30 -3.87
C ASN A 58 -10.49 -7.58 -4.40
N PHE A 59 -10.42 -8.65 -3.60
CA PHE A 59 -9.68 -9.86 -3.96
C PHE A 59 -10.50 -11.12 -3.69
N GLU A 60 -10.45 -12.07 -4.62
CA GLU A 60 -10.91 -13.42 -4.39
C GLU A 60 -9.75 -14.24 -3.79
N LEU A 61 -9.80 -14.49 -2.49
CA LEU A 61 -8.79 -15.27 -1.79
C LEU A 61 -9.09 -16.77 -1.97
N SER A 62 -8.12 -17.51 -2.51
CA SER A 62 -8.16 -18.97 -2.48
C SER A 62 -7.89 -19.48 -1.05
N PRO A 63 -8.49 -20.62 -0.65
CA PRO A 63 -8.23 -21.26 0.66
C PRO A 63 -6.76 -21.58 0.93
#